data_AF-A0AAF3FAN7-F1
#
_entry.id   AF-A0AAF3FAN7-F1
#
_cell.length_a   1.000
_cell.length_b   1.000
_cell.length_c   1.000
_cell.angle_alpha   90.00
_cell.angle_beta   90.00
_cell.angle_gamma   90.00
#
_symmetry.space_group_name_H-M   'P 1'
#
loop_
_entity.id
_entity.type
_entity.pdbx_description
1 polymer ?
#
loop_
_entity_poly.entity_id
_entity_poly.type
_entity_poly.pdbx_seq_one_letter_code
_entity_poly.pdbx_strand_id
1 'polypeptide(L)'
;MGYSLAVYLFSSTACGIYVSTLFCTTSKAPTVITIIIASALHLSLCIERIFARYYSTKYEEHKMRMGTYLIVISTSYSFIIYGWLISSEDFTLMVPYCASGNAVTTLKLETFLVFSPSIDVASILIMFFLTRKERKIDKSYELSANFSASENRNAYLMLWPFSTLHLVAQISFLFLAAYGPSIFLSSASLIDIYMFSTFFYVTFYGAS
;
A
#
# COMPACT_ATOMS: atom_id res chain seq x y z
N MET A 1 15.81 -14.91 13.21
CA MET A 1 16.28 -13.83 12.30
C MET A 1 17.81 -13.66 12.28
N GLY A 2 18.57 -14.07 13.31
CA GLY A 2 20.04 -13.89 13.33
C GLY A 2 20.87 -14.84 12.44
N TYR A 3 20.33 -15.98 12.02
CA TYR A 3 21.11 -17.02 11.33
C TYR A 3 21.33 -16.74 9.84
N SER A 4 20.39 -16.07 9.15
CA SER A 4 20.53 -15.79 7.71
C SER A 4 21.49 -14.64 7.42
N LEU A 5 21.59 -13.63 8.30
CA LEU A 5 22.49 -12.50 8.09
C LEU A 5 23.97 -12.94 8.17
N ALA A 6 24.27 -13.89 9.07
CA ALA A 6 25.60 -14.47 9.20
C ALA A 6 25.99 -15.34 7.99
N VAL A 7 25.06 -15.95 7.27
CA VAL A 7 25.41 -16.77 6.10
C VAL A 7 25.77 -15.88 4.89
N TYR A 8 25.13 -14.71 4.75
CA TYR A 8 25.46 -13.75 3.68
C TYR A 8 26.80 -13.03 3.88
N LEU A 9 27.21 -12.77 5.13
CA LEU A 9 28.46 -12.06 5.44
C LEU A 9 29.71 -12.96 5.38
N PHE A 10 29.55 -14.28 5.51
CA PHE A 10 30.67 -15.22 5.66
C PHE A 10 30.80 -16.26 4.52
N SER A 11 29.92 -16.25 3.52
CA SER A 11 30.03 -17.14 2.36
C SER A 11 30.97 -16.56 1.31
N SER A 12 32.10 -17.24 1.07
CA SER A 12 33.09 -16.89 0.04
C SER A 12 32.66 -17.20 -1.40
N THR A 13 31.49 -17.82 -1.57
CA THR A 13 30.90 -18.09 -2.90
C THR A 13 29.46 -17.60 -2.95
N ALA A 14 29.16 -16.74 -3.93
CA ALA A 14 27.82 -16.21 -4.19
C ALA A 14 26.82 -17.27 -4.71
N CYS A 15 27.29 -18.49 -5.00
CA CYS A 15 26.50 -19.55 -5.64
C CYS A 15 25.91 -20.61 -4.69
N GLY A 16 25.99 -20.43 -3.36
CA GLY A 16 25.63 -21.50 -2.41
C GLY A 16 24.34 -21.33 -1.61
N ILE A 17 23.76 -20.13 -1.56
CA ILE A 17 22.66 -19.83 -0.63
C ILE A 17 21.33 -19.90 -1.39
N TYR A 18 20.80 -21.11 -1.50
CA TYR A 18 19.45 -21.33 -2.02
C TYR A 18 18.45 -21.19 -0.88
N VAL A 19 17.43 -20.36 -1.07
CA VAL A 19 16.34 -20.14 -0.13
C VAL A 19 15.07 -20.71 -0.72
N SER A 20 14.22 -21.34 0.09
CA SER A 20 12.92 -21.83 -0.36
C SER A 20 12.06 -20.68 -0.90
N THR A 21 11.46 -20.86 -2.07
CA THR A 21 10.51 -19.90 -2.66
C THR A 21 9.37 -19.60 -1.68
N LEU A 22 8.89 -20.60 -0.94
CA LEU A 22 7.85 -20.42 0.07
C LEU A 22 8.27 -19.43 1.17
N PHE A 23 9.51 -19.54 1.66
CA PHE A 23 10.04 -18.62 2.67
C PHE A 23 10.15 -17.18 2.13
N CYS A 24 10.63 -17.02 0.90
CA CYS A 24 10.72 -15.71 0.25
C CYS A 24 9.34 -15.09 0.00
N THR A 25 8.36 -15.87 -0.42
CA THR A 25 7.00 -15.38 -0.69
C THR A 25 6.28 -14.98 0.59
N THR A 26 6.39 -15.80 1.63
CA THR A 26 5.77 -15.52 2.95
C THR A 26 6.40 -14.32 3.65
N SER A 27 7.71 -14.13 3.55
CA SER A 27 8.39 -12.96 4.13
C SER A 27 8.04 -11.63 3.44
N LYS A 28 7.72 -11.67 2.14
CA LYS A 28 7.23 -10.50 1.38
C LYS A 28 5.73 -10.22 1.56
N ALA A 29 4.97 -11.22 1.98
CA ALA A 29 3.51 -11.13 2.05
C ALA A 29 3.00 -9.91 2.84
N PRO A 30 3.52 -9.61 4.06
CA PRO A 30 3.01 -8.51 4.85
C PRO A 30 3.15 -7.17 4.13
N THR A 31 4.31 -6.91 3.53
CA THR A 31 4.58 -5.67 2.81
C THR A 31 3.65 -5.51 1.61
N VAL A 32 3.51 -6.55 0.78
CA VAL A 32 2.65 -6.50 -0.41
C VAL A 32 1.18 -6.33 -0.04
N ILE A 33 0.69 -7.09 0.94
CA ILE A 33 -0.68 -7.00 1.43
C ILE A 33 -0.95 -5.60 2.01
N THR A 34 0.01 -5.03 2.75
CA THR A 34 -0.10 -3.69 3.34
C THR A 34 -0.21 -2.60 2.26
N ILE A 35 0.58 -2.71 1.19
CA ILE A 35 0.48 -1.78 0.05
C ILE A 35 -0.90 -1.88 -0.61
N ILE A 36 -1.38 -3.11 -0.88
CA ILE A 36 -2.70 -3.31 -1.52
C ILE A 36 -3.82 -2.78 -0.62
N ILE A 37 -3.79 -3.12 0.67
CA ILE A 37 -4.85 -2.72 1.60
C ILE A 37 -4.85 -1.21 1.84
N ALA A 38 -3.70 -0.56 1.91
CA ALA A 38 -3.61 0.89 2.06
C ALA A 38 -4.23 1.62 0.85
N SER A 39 -3.87 1.23 -0.37
CA SER A 39 -4.48 1.81 -1.59
C SER A 39 -5.99 1.54 -1.67
N ALA A 40 -6.44 0.33 -1.30
CA ALA A 40 -7.87 0.01 -1.25
C ALA A 40 -8.62 0.84 -0.18
N LEU A 41 -8.03 1.03 0.99
CA LEU A 41 -8.59 1.84 2.07
C LEU A 41 -8.66 3.32 1.72
N HIS A 42 -7.66 3.88 1.03
CA HIS A 42 -7.72 5.25 0.54
C HIS A 42 -8.94 5.48 -0.36
N LEU A 43 -9.18 4.57 -1.29
CA LEU A 43 -10.34 4.63 -2.17
C LEU A 43 -11.65 4.47 -1.39
N SER A 44 -11.71 3.50 -0.48
CA SER A 44 -12.88 3.27 0.38
C SER A 44 -13.23 4.49 1.22
N LEU A 45 -12.25 5.14 1.84
CA LEU A 45 -12.48 6.36 2.61
C LEU A 45 -12.92 7.52 1.71
N CYS A 46 -12.38 7.63 0.48
CA CYS A 46 -12.88 8.62 -0.49
C CYS A 46 -14.36 8.38 -0.81
N ILE A 47 -14.76 7.12 -1.03
CA ILE A 47 -16.15 6.74 -1.26
C ILE A 47 -17.00 7.11 -0.04
N GLU A 48 -16.58 6.73 1.17
CA GLU A 48 -17.27 7.07 2.42
C GLU A 48 -17.52 8.59 2.52
N ARG A 49 -16.51 9.42 2.25
CA ARG A 49 -16.64 10.88 2.32
C ARG A 49 -17.54 11.46 1.22
N ILE A 50 -17.58 10.86 0.04
CA ILE A 50 -18.55 11.21 -1.00
C ILE A 50 -19.97 10.93 -0.50
N PHE A 51 -20.22 9.77 0.10
CA PHE A 51 -21.53 9.41 0.64
C PHE A 51 -21.93 10.28 1.82
N ALA A 52 -21.03 10.53 2.77
CA ALA A 52 -21.25 11.44 3.89
C ALA A 52 -21.68 12.84 3.42
N ARG A 53 -21.11 13.29 2.30
CA ARG A 53 -21.43 14.59 1.72
C ARG A 53 -22.78 14.63 1.00
N TYR A 54 -23.05 13.69 0.10
CA TYR A 54 -24.23 13.74 -0.77
C TYR A 54 -25.48 13.12 -0.12
N TYR A 55 -25.31 12.26 0.87
CA TYR A 55 -26.39 11.50 1.51
C TYR A 55 -26.30 11.60 3.04
N SER A 56 -26.05 12.80 3.58
CA SER A 56 -25.76 13.02 5.01
C SER A 56 -26.79 12.41 5.97
N THR A 57 -28.08 12.55 5.69
CA THR A 57 -29.16 12.01 6.55
C THR A 57 -29.13 10.48 6.64
N LYS A 58 -29.04 9.80 5.49
CA LYS A 58 -28.96 8.33 5.44
C LYS A 58 -27.62 7.80 5.93
N TYR A 59 -26.56 8.58 5.72
CA TYR A 59 -25.21 8.26 6.16
C TYR A 59 -25.13 8.22 7.67
N GLU A 60 -25.66 9.20 8.41
CA GLU A 60 -25.63 9.20 9.88
C GLU A 60 -26.29 7.95 10.48
N GLU A 61 -27.40 7.49 9.89
CA GLU A 61 -28.09 6.27 10.32
C GLU A 61 -27.27 5.00 10.08
N HIS A 62 -26.41 4.98 9.06
CA HIS A 62 -25.75 3.76 8.57
C HIS A 62 -24.21 3.82 8.58
N LYS A 63 -23.60 4.87 9.13
CA LYS A 63 -22.15 5.14 9.03
C LYS A 63 -21.28 3.97 9.47
N MET A 64 -21.62 3.35 10.60
CA MET A 64 -20.86 2.20 11.11
C MET A 64 -20.95 1.00 10.16
N ARG A 65 -22.16 0.67 9.68
CA ARG A 65 -22.36 -0.46 8.76
C ARG A 65 -21.61 -0.23 7.46
N MET A 66 -21.70 0.97 6.89
CA MET A 66 -21.00 1.32 5.67
C MET A 66 -19.47 1.21 5.83
N GLY A 67 -18.91 1.77 6.90
CA GLY A 67 -17.48 1.65 7.21
C GLY A 67 -17.03 0.19 7.36
N THR A 68 -17.80 -0.64 8.09
CA THR A 68 -17.50 -2.07 8.23
C THR A 68 -17.50 -2.79 6.88
N TYR A 69 -18.50 -2.55 6.02
CA TYR A 69 -18.54 -3.17 4.70
C TYR A 69 -17.34 -2.77 3.84
N LEU A 70 -16.98 -1.48 3.83
CA LEU A 70 -15.83 -0.97 3.08
C LEU A 70 -14.51 -1.60 3.55
N ILE A 71 -14.31 -1.75 4.87
CA ILE A 71 -13.13 -2.41 5.43
C ILE A 71 -13.10 -3.88 5.01
N VAL A 72 -14.19 -4.63 5.20
CA VAL A 72 -14.26 -6.05 4.86
C VAL A 72 -13.98 -6.27 3.36
N ILE A 73 -14.57 -5.44 2.50
CA ILE A 73 -14.34 -5.49 1.05
C ILE A 73 -12.87 -5.20 0.73
N SER A 74 -12.29 -4.14 1.32
CA SER A 74 -10.89 -3.75 1.08
C SER A 74 -9.92 -4.85 1.52
N THR A 75 -10.12 -5.41 2.71
CA THR A 75 -9.31 -6.51 3.23
C THR A 75 -9.42 -7.75 2.35
N SER A 76 -10.64 -8.14 1.99
CA SER A 76 -10.88 -9.32 1.13
C SER A 76 -10.23 -9.14 -0.25
N TYR A 77 -10.37 -7.95 -0.84
CA TYR A 77 -9.72 -7.58 -2.09
C TYR A 77 -8.19 -7.73 -2.00
N SER A 78 -7.57 -7.27 -0.92
CA SER A 78 -6.11 -7.40 -0.74
C SER A 78 -5.63 -8.85 -0.73
N PHE A 79 -6.35 -9.75 -0.06
CA PHE A 79 -6.01 -11.17 -0.07
C PHE A 79 -6.21 -11.82 -1.44
N ILE A 80 -7.28 -11.45 -2.15
CA ILE A 80 -7.56 -11.96 -3.51
C ILE A 80 -6.45 -11.52 -4.49
N ILE A 81 -6.08 -10.24 -4.47
CA ILE A 81 -5.01 -9.71 -5.33
C ILE A 81 -3.66 -10.34 -4.98
N TYR A 82 -3.34 -10.49 -3.69
CA TYR A 82 -2.12 -11.16 -3.26
C TYR A 82 -2.10 -12.63 -3.72
N GLY A 83 -3.21 -13.35 -3.56
CA GLY A 83 -3.36 -14.73 -4.06
C GLY A 83 -3.17 -14.82 -5.57
N TRP A 84 -3.73 -13.87 -6.33
CA TRP A 84 -3.54 -13.78 -7.78
C TRP A 84 -2.08 -13.50 -8.18
N LEU A 85 -1.39 -12.63 -7.45
CA LEU A 85 0.03 -12.32 -7.66
C LEU A 85 0.89 -13.58 -7.52
N ILE A 86 0.68 -14.38 -6.47
CA ILE A 86 1.51 -15.56 -6.19
C ILE A 86 1.03 -16.85 -6.88
N SER A 87 -0.12 -16.84 -7.55
CA SER A 87 -0.73 -18.04 -8.17
C SER A 87 0.14 -18.75 -9.21
N SER A 88 1.17 -18.08 -9.73
CA SER A 88 2.08 -18.60 -10.76
C SER A 88 3.47 -18.94 -10.23
N GLU A 89 3.67 -18.85 -8.90
CA GLU A 89 4.91 -19.24 -8.24
C GLU A 89 5.00 -20.75 -8.05
N ASP A 90 6.17 -21.30 -8.32
CA ASP A 90 6.48 -22.70 -8.04
C ASP A 90 7.17 -22.79 -6.67
N PHE A 91 6.39 -23.21 -5.67
CA PHE A 91 6.86 -23.31 -4.29
C PHE A 91 7.80 -24.50 -4.04
N THR A 92 7.98 -25.39 -5.02
CA THR A 92 8.89 -26.54 -4.91
C THR A 92 10.34 -26.16 -5.22
N LEU A 93 10.55 -25.03 -5.89
CA LEU A 93 11.86 -24.56 -6.29
C LEU A 93 12.62 -23.88 -5.13
N MET A 94 13.94 -23.83 -5.28
CA MET A 94 14.79 -22.98 -4.44
C MET A 94 15.39 -21.87 -5.29
N VAL A 95 15.45 -20.67 -4.72
CA VAL A 95 15.90 -19.46 -5.40
C VAL A 95 17.21 -18.94 -4.79
N PRO A 96 18.13 -18.39 -5.60
CA PRO A 96 19.42 -17.89 -5.10
C PRO A 96 19.28 -16.63 -4.23
N TYR A 97 18.19 -15.89 -4.37
CA TYR A 97 17.87 -14.74 -3.52
C TYR A 97 16.37 -14.43 -3.60
N CYS A 98 15.79 -13.87 -2.53
CA CYS A 98 14.35 -13.65 -2.47
C CYS A 98 13.81 -12.62 -3.47
N ALA A 99 14.65 -11.83 -4.14
CA ALA A 99 14.21 -10.94 -5.20
C ALA A 99 14.04 -11.60 -6.58
N SER A 100 14.45 -12.86 -6.77
CA SER A 100 14.16 -13.59 -8.01
C SER A 100 12.73 -14.13 -7.99
N GLY A 101 12.01 -14.01 -9.10
CA GLY A 101 10.68 -14.57 -9.30
C GLY A 101 10.53 -15.13 -10.71
N ASN A 102 9.49 -15.94 -10.93
CA ASN A 102 9.14 -16.43 -12.26
C ASN A 102 8.77 -15.24 -13.17
N ALA A 103 9.09 -15.32 -14.47
CA ALA A 103 8.78 -14.27 -15.46
C ALA A 103 7.30 -13.85 -15.42
N VAL A 104 6.38 -14.81 -15.23
CA VAL A 104 4.94 -14.54 -15.11
C VAL A 104 4.61 -13.75 -13.83
N THR A 105 5.18 -14.13 -12.69
CA THR A 105 4.97 -13.43 -11.41
C THR A 105 5.56 -12.03 -11.46
N THR A 106 6.75 -11.88 -12.04
CA THR A 106 7.41 -10.58 -12.22
C THR A 106 6.55 -9.65 -13.07
N LEU A 107 6.00 -10.13 -14.19
CA LEU A 107 5.10 -9.33 -15.03
C LEU A 107 3.82 -8.91 -14.29
N LYS A 108 3.21 -9.81 -13.52
CA LYS A 108 2.03 -9.50 -12.69
C LYS A 108 2.36 -8.44 -11.64
N LEU A 109 3.51 -8.58 -10.98
CA LEU A 109 3.97 -7.66 -9.96
C LEU A 109 4.29 -6.28 -10.54
N GLU A 110 4.97 -6.21 -11.68
CA GLU A 110 5.23 -4.97 -12.40
C GLU A 110 3.94 -4.26 -12.80
N THR A 111 3.00 -5.00 -13.38
CA THR A 111 1.68 -4.47 -13.76
C THR A 111 0.96 -3.90 -12.53
N PHE A 112 0.95 -4.64 -11.42
CA PHE A 112 0.34 -4.18 -10.18
C PHE A 112 1.03 -2.94 -9.61
N LEU A 113 2.36 -2.93 -9.55
CA LEU A 113 3.14 -1.82 -9.00
C LEU A 113 3.03 -0.54 -9.82
N VAL A 114 2.81 -0.63 -11.14
CA VAL A 114 2.53 0.54 -11.99
C VAL A 114 1.09 1.03 -11.79
N PHE A 115 0.14 0.12 -11.58
CA PHE A 115 -1.27 0.47 -11.41
C PHE A 115 -1.59 1.04 -10.02
N SER A 116 -1.01 0.49 -8.95
CA SER A 116 -1.31 0.87 -7.56
C SER A 116 -1.17 2.37 -7.26
N PRO A 117 -0.09 3.07 -7.70
CA PRO A 117 0.05 4.52 -7.52
C PRO A 117 -1.08 5.33 -8.17
N SER A 118 -1.69 4.81 -9.23
CA SER A 118 -2.80 5.48 -9.92
C SER A 118 -4.04 5.58 -9.03
N ILE A 119 -4.25 4.59 -8.14
CA ILE A 119 -5.34 4.59 -7.15
C ILE A 119 -5.13 5.70 -6.13
N ASP A 120 -3.89 5.87 -5.64
CA ASP A 120 -3.55 6.90 -4.68
C ASP A 120 -3.65 8.30 -5.30
N VAL A 121 -3.17 8.47 -6.54
CA VAL A 121 -3.34 9.72 -7.30
C VAL A 121 -4.83 10.06 -7.48
N ALA A 122 -5.66 9.09 -7.88
CA ALA A 122 -7.10 9.29 -8.01
C ALA A 122 -7.74 9.69 -6.66
N SER A 123 -7.34 9.04 -5.57
CA SER A 123 -7.83 9.34 -4.21
C SER A 123 -7.46 10.77 -3.79
N ILE A 124 -6.22 11.20 -4.03
CA ILE A 124 -5.75 12.57 -3.76
C ILE A 124 -6.55 13.59 -4.58
N LEU A 125 -6.78 13.32 -5.87
CA LEU A 125 -7.55 14.21 -6.74
C LEU A 125 -9.00 14.34 -6.26
N ILE A 126 -9.66 13.23 -5.92
CA ILE A 126 -11.03 13.23 -5.36
C ILE A 126 -11.08 14.09 -4.10
N MET A 127 -10.17 13.88 -3.15
CA MET A 127 -10.10 14.65 -1.90
C MET A 127 -9.85 16.15 -2.16
N PHE A 128 -8.99 16.49 -3.12
CA PHE A 128 -8.74 17.87 -3.52
C PHE A 128 -10.01 18.56 -4.06
N PHE A 129 -10.76 17.90 -4.93
CA PHE A 129 -12.02 18.43 -5.46
C PHE A 129 -13.10 18.57 -4.38
N LEU A 130 -13.21 17.59 -3.48
CA LEU A 130 -14.15 17.64 -2.36
C LEU A 130 -13.84 18.84 -1.43
N THR A 131 -12.58 19.05 -1.09
CA THR A 131 -12.15 20.15 -0.21
C THR A 131 -12.44 21.53 -0.83
N ARG A 132 -12.25 21.70 -2.15
CA ARG A 132 -12.56 22.98 -2.82
C ARG A 132 -14.05 23.30 -2.82
N LYS A 133 -14.90 22.30 -3.00
CA LYS A 133 -16.35 22.51 -3.10
C LYS A 133 -16.98 22.87 -1.75
N GLU A 134 -16.37 22.49 -0.62
CA GLU A 134 -16.86 22.87 0.73
C GLU A 134 -16.73 24.37 1.04
N ARG A 135 -15.74 25.07 0.47
CA ARG A 135 -15.54 26.51 0.73
C ARG A 135 -16.69 27.42 0.26
N LYS A 136 -17.65 26.89 -0.49
CA LYS A 136 -18.78 27.65 -1.07
C LYS A 136 -20.11 27.50 -0.32
N ILE A 137 -20.16 26.74 0.78
CA ILE A 137 -21.41 26.52 1.52
C ILE A 137 -21.69 27.76 2.39
N ASP A 138 -22.88 28.34 2.17
CA ASP A 138 -23.32 29.64 2.70
C ASP A 138 -23.48 29.64 4.23
N LYS A 139 -23.21 30.79 4.86
CA LYS A 139 -23.12 30.97 6.33
C LYS A 139 -24.47 30.85 7.09
N SER A 140 -25.55 30.48 6.43
CA SER A 140 -26.91 30.50 6.97
C SER A 140 -27.41 29.15 7.53
N TYR A 141 -26.55 28.13 7.63
CA TYR A 141 -26.98 26.76 7.94
C TYR A 141 -26.92 26.35 9.44
N GLU A 142 -27.84 25.45 9.78
CA GLU A 142 -28.05 24.76 11.07
C GLU A 142 -26.75 24.16 11.65
N LEU A 143 -26.67 24.11 12.99
CA LEU A 143 -25.51 23.62 13.77
C LEU A 143 -24.99 22.24 13.29
N SER A 144 -25.90 21.35 12.88
CA SER A 144 -25.60 19.99 12.39
C SER A 144 -24.81 19.98 11.08
N ALA A 145 -25.12 20.89 10.15
CA ALA A 145 -24.43 21.00 8.87
C ALA A 145 -23.00 21.53 9.07
N ASN A 146 -22.81 22.48 9.98
CA ASN A 146 -21.49 23.01 10.33
C ASN A 146 -20.61 21.95 11.02
N PHE A 147 -21.20 21.12 11.89
CA PHE A 147 -20.49 20.00 12.51
C PHE A 147 -20.03 18.98 11.45
N SER A 148 -20.94 18.56 10.57
CA SER A 148 -20.65 17.61 9.48
C SER A 148 -19.57 18.13 8.51
N ALA A 149 -19.60 19.43 8.19
CA ALA A 149 -18.58 20.06 7.36
C ALA A 149 -17.21 20.15 8.06
N SER A 150 -17.18 20.47 9.36
CA SER A 150 -15.95 20.47 10.14
C SER A 150 -15.33 19.09 10.26
N GLU A 151 -16.16 18.06 10.46
CA GLU A 151 -15.72 16.66 10.53
C GLU A 151 -15.10 16.23 9.20
N ASN A 152 -15.78 16.47 8.06
CA ASN A 152 -15.25 16.15 6.74
C ASN A 152 -13.96 16.90 6.44
N ARG A 153 -13.87 18.19 6.80
CA ARG A 153 -12.64 18.96 6.65
C ARG A 153 -11.47 18.38 7.44
N ASN A 154 -11.70 18.00 8.70
CA ASN A 154 -10.67 17.36 9.52
C ASN A 154 -10.26 16.00 8.95
N ALA A 155 -11.21 15.22 8.44
CA ALA A 155 -10.91 13.97 7.75
C ALA A 155 -10.01 14.21 6.53
N TYR A 156 -10.33 15.17 5.65
CA TYR A 156 -9.48 15.48 4.50
C TYR A 156 -8.07 15.93 4.90
N LEU A 157 -7.95 16.72 5.98
CA LEU A 157 -6.64 17.17 6.49
C LEU A 157 -5.78 16.01 7.01
N MET A 158 -6.38 14.93 7.50
CA MET A 158 -5.66 13.72 7.93
C MET A 158 -5.38 12.78 6.76
N LEU A 159 -6.35 12.56 5.87
CA LEU A 159 -6.19 11.62 4.75
C LEU A 159 -5.22 12.12 3.68
N TRP A 160 -5.20 13.42 3.39
CA TRP A 160 -4.37 13.99 2.35
C TRP A 160 -2.86 13.75 2.55
N PRO A 161 -2.25 14.07 3.72
CA PRO A 161 -0.84 13.78 3.96
C PRO A 161 -0.55 12.28 3.98
N PHE A 162 -1.46 11.47 4.51
CA PHE A 162 -1.29 10.02 4.57
C PHE A 162 -1.25 9.39 3.17
N SER A 163 -2.21 9.71 2.31
CA SER A 163 -2.23 9.23 0.91
C SER A 163 -1.05 9.76 0.09
N THR A 164 -0.62 10.99 0.36
CA THR A 164 0.58 11.57 -0.29
C THR A 164 1.86 10.85 0.13
N LEU A 165 2.03 10.56 1.43
CA LEU A 165 3.19 9.83 1.95
C LEU A 165 3.23 8.39 1.40
N HIS A 166 2.08 7.73 1.32
CA HIS A 166 1.98 6.40 0.71
C HIS A 166 2.37 6.42 -0.77
N LEU A 167 1.87 7.39 -1.54
CA LEU A 167 2.22 7.56 -2.94
C LEU A 167 3.72 7.81 -3.13
N VAL A 168 4.32 8.70 -2.32
CA VAL A 168 5.76 8.96 -2.35
C VAL A 168 6.54 7.68 -2.05
N ALA A 169 6.15 6.93 -1.02
CA ALA A 169 6.80 5.66 -0.68
C ALA A 169 6.72 4.63 -1.82
N GLN A 170 5.57 4.52 -2.50
CA GLN A 170 5.41 3.65 -3.66
C GLN A 170 6.28 4.08 -4.85
N ILE A 171 6.30 5.37 -5.18
CA ILE A 171 7.13 5.90 -6.27
C ILE A 171 8.62 5.71 -5.96
N SER A 172 9.04 5.97 -4.72
CA SER A 172 10.41 5.72 -4.28
C SER A 172 10.78 4.23 -4.39
N PHE A 173 9.87 3.34 -4.02
CA PHE A 173 10.07 1.89 -4.19
C PHE A 173 10.21 1.50 -5.68
N LEU A 174 9.34 2.01 -6.55
CA LEU A 174 9.42 1.81 -8.00
C LEU A 174 10.74 2.32 -8.58
N PHE A 175 11.15 3.52 -8.18
CA PHE A 175 12.42 4.11 -8.62
C PHE A 175 13.62 3.26 -8.20
N LEU A 176 13.64 2.80 -6.95
CA LEU A 176 14.68 1.89 -6.46
C LEU A 176 14.64 0.52 -7.14
N ALA A 177 13.46 0.00 -7.47
CA ALA A 177 13.34 -1.26 -8.21
C ALA A 177 13.85 -1.13 -9.65
N ALA A 178 13.53 -0.04 -10.35
CA ALA A 178 13.89 0.18 -11.74
C ALA A 178 15.37 0.59 -11.93
N TYR A 179 15.90 1.46 -11.06
CA TYR A 179 17.24 2.04 -11.20
C TYR A 179 18.23 1.54 -10.14
N GLY A 180 17.78 0.82 -9.11
CA GLY A 180 18.66 0.26 -8.09
C GLY A 180 19.78 -0.62 -8.67
N PRO A 181 19.50 -1.52 -9.63
CA PRO A 181 20.54 -2.33 -10.25
C PRO A 181 21.60 -1.51 -10.97
N SER A 182 21.26 -0.37 -11.59
CA SER A 182 22.22 0.48 -12.31
C SER A 182 22.96 1.47 -11.40
N ILE A 183 22.37 1.87 -10.27
CA ILE A 183 22.95 2.84 -9.32
C ILE A 183 23.83 2.14 -8.26
N PHE A 184 23.46 0.94 -7.80
CA PHE A 184 24.12 0.24 -6.69
C PHE A 184 25.06 -0.90 -7.11
N LEU A 185 25.44 -0.98 -8.39
CA LEU A 185 26.54 -1.80 -8.91
C LEU A 185 27.89 -1.34 -8.33
N SER A 186 28.11 -1.60 -7.04
CA SER A 186 29.41 -1.99 -6.48
C SER A 186 29.30 -2.59 -5.07
N SER A 187 28.22 -2.41 -4.29
CA SER A 187 28.24 -2.89 -2.89
C SER A 187 26.93 -2.98 -2.09
N ALA A 188 25.78 -2.52 -2.57
CA ALA A 188 24.53 -2.68 -1.80
C ALA A 188 23.71 -3.87 -2.32
N SER A 189 23.36 -4.79 -1.43
CA SER A 189 22.57 -5.95 -1.80
C SER A 189 21.11 -5.54 -2.02
N LEU A 190 20.41 -6.13 -2.99
CA LEU A 190 18.98 -5.89 -3.19
C LEU A 190 18.15 -6.12 -1.91
N ILE A 191 18.68 -6.93 -0.99
CA ILE A 191 18.13 -7.21 0.34
C ILE A 191 18.11 -5.95 1.20
N ASP A 192 19.09 -5.05 1.08
CA ASP A 192 19.12 -3.77 1.82
C ASP A 192 17.98 -2.85 1.38
N ILE A 193 17.60 -2.87 0.09
CA ILE A 193 16.48 -2.10 -0.46
C ILE A 193 15.12 -2.67 -0.01
N TYR A 194 14.99 -4.00 0.00
CA TYR A 194 13.79 -4.68 0.52
C TYR A 194 13.67 -4.57 2.05
N MET A 195 14.78 -4.60 2.78
CA MET A 195 14.82 -4.38 4.22
C MET A 195 14.50 -2.92 4.55
N PHE A 196 15.02 -1.95 3.79
CA PHE A 196 14.72 -0.53 3.99
C PHE A 196 13.25 -0.21 3.72
N SER A 197 12.66 -0.77 2.65
CA SER A 197 11.23 -0.63 2.37
C SER A 197 10.37 -1.34 3.43
N THR A 198 10.71 -2.57 3.83
CA THR A 198 10.00 -3.27 4.90
C THR A 198 10.11 -2.54 6.24
N PHE A 199 11.28 -1.98 6.56
CA PHE A 199 11.48 -1.17 7.77
C PHE A 199 10.67 0.14 7.71
N PHE A 200 10.62 0.82 6.56
CA PHE A 200 9.77 1.98 6.36
C PHE A 200 8.28 1.64 6.54
N TYR A 201 7.77 0.59 5.89
CA TYR A 201 6.37 0.22 5.99
C TYR A 201 5.99 -0.30 7.39
N VAL A 202 6.82 -1.13 8.04
CA VAL A 202 6.56 -1.63 9.40
C VAL A 202 6.66 -0.51 10.44
N THR A 203 7.57 0.45 10.30
CA THR A 203 7.71 1.55 11.27
C THR A 203 6.58 2.58 11.14
N PHE A 204 6.06 2.82 9.93
CA PHE A 204 4.98 3.77 9.71
C PHE A 204 3.57 3.18 9.89
N TYR A 205 3.36 1.89 9.62
CA TYR A 205 2.04 1.23 9.71
C TYR A 205 1.91 0.22 10.86
N GLY A 206 3.01 -0.19 11.50
CA GLY A 206 3.02 -1.10 12.66
C GLY A 206 3.08 -0.39 14.02
N ALA A 207 3.10 0.95 14.03
CA ALA A 207 3.14 1.76 15.25
C ALA A 207 1.76 2.29 15.71
N SER A 208 0.67 1.73 15.17
CA SER A 208 -0.71 2.00 15.60
C SER A 208 -1.32 0.78 16.28
#